data_AF-A0A8H5AYL1-F1
#
_entry.id   AF-A0A8H5AYL1-F1
#
_cell.length_a   1.000
_cell.length_b   1.000
_cell.length_c   1.000
_cell.angle_alpha   90.00
_cell.angle_beta   90.00
_cell.angle_gamma   90.00
#
_symmetry.space_group_name_H-M   'P 1'
#
loop_
_entity.id
_entity.type
_entity.pdbx_description
1 polymer ?
#
loop_
_entity_poly.entity_id
_entity_poly.type
_entity_poly.pdbx_seq_one_letter_code
_entity_poly.pdbx_strand_id
1 'polypeptide(L)'
;MFNNRHPTEPSCMYDPVEGLRLAPNTDPTEKIKELEDQIAQLRERLEKQGGSSSPHSQFSHVSPAATTSPNSNENGDIILPTVRLLNIIPPDSPETRFRSPTTSPEIVHSGDKSNSKAFMDLLFSGWNPDLPDPATLNHYIDVFFRCDPCGSRILHKPTFLASMLLSPRDPGFPHSAILHAICAAGSRWSPQNVITLADGSRRDQFAEFHASKTRHYIDKTMASGEDIFSVMQACILLSWYFYQEGRWVEVWIFAGFQTRVAIPLRLNYPGTFSTHGNDSPGAYLAPPKDFRDLESRRRTWWMTIVFDRIASVGGWLHAIDERDLGTELPLRTEDYESQAPVPGNPQDLSSPDVFTRHPPQYTDSFILLIKAIMLFGKVTDFNVRGNLRAPTAPSKNQNPFFLPGFKELDKLVSSAFLDSLPQIYKNNTGISDAPEGSSLDTDLFMVHIIPHA
;
A
#
# COMPACT_ATOMS: atom_id res chain seq x y z
N MET A 1 -45.28 45.80 -19.41
CA MET A 1 -44.81 44.75 -18.49
C MET A 1 -44.24 43.61 -19.34
N PHE A 2 -42.92 43.39 -19.31
CA PHE A 2 -42.31 42.23 -19.96
C PHE A 2 -42.18 41.10 -18.93
N ASN A 3 -42.55 39.89 -19.32
CA ASN A 3 -42.79 38.77 -18.42
C ASN A 3 -41.63 37.76 -18.45
N ASN A 4 -40.50 38.11 -17.81
CA ASN A 4 -39.35 37.22 -17.70
C ASN A 4 -39.62 36.12 -16.66
N ARG A 5 -40.07 34.95 -17.12
CA ARG A 5 -40.01 33.72 -16.32
C ARG A 5 -38.60 33.13 -16.44
N HIS A 6 -37.82 33.20 -15.37
CA HIS A 6 -36.62 32.37 -15.25
C HIS A 6 -37.04 30.90 -15.11
N PRO A 7 -36.29 29.93 -15.70
CA PRO A 7 -36.53 28.51 -15.48
C PRO A 7 -36.32 28.15 -14.01
N THR A 8 -37.14 27.22 -13.50
CA THR A 8 -37.19 26.87 -12.07
C THR A 8 -36.05 25.98 -11.60
N GLU A 9 -35.26 25.42 -12.52
CA GLU A 9 -34.10 24.58 -12.23
C GLU A 9 -32.92 25.00 -13.11
N PRO A 10 -31.68 25.00 -12.61
CA PRO A 10 -30.50 25.26 -13.41
C PRO A 10 -30.24 24.09 -14.37
N SER A 11 -30.16 24.39 -15.67
CA SER A 11 -29.69 23.45 -16.70
C SER A 11 -28.18 23.22 -16.54
N CYS A 12 -27.80 22.42 -15.53
CA CYS A 12 -26.43 21.98 -15.33
C CYS A 12 -26.12 20.84 -16.30
N MET A 13 -25.71 21.18 -17.53
CA MET A 13 -24.95 20.25 -18.35
C MET A 13 -23.52 20.26 -17.82
N TYR A 14 -23.07 19.14 -17.26
CA TYR A 14 -21.66 18.90 -17.02
C TYR A 14 -20.98 18.64 -18.36
N ASP A 15 -19.91 19.37 -18.66
CA ASP A 15 -18.98 18.97 -19.72
C ASP A 15 -18.40 17.58 -19.36
N PRO A 16 -18.29 16.65 -20.32
CA PRO A 16 -17.69 15.34 -20.06
C PRO A 16 -16.22 15.52 -19.67
N VAL A 17 -15.87 15.10 -18.45
CA VAL A 17 -14.49 15.20 -17.94
C VAL A 17 -13.61 14.19 -18.66
N GLU A 18 -12.89 14.65 -19.69
CA GLU A 18 -11.80 13.88 -20.32
C GLU A 18 -10.75 13.51 -19.26
N GLY A 19 -10.67 12.21 -18.94
CA GLY A 19 -9.67 11.64 -18.02
C GLY A 19 -10.23 10.64 -17.00
N LEU A 20 -11.47 10.82 -16.54
CA LEU A 20 -12.05 9.97 -15.50
C LEU A 20 -12.62 8.66 -16.06
N ARG A 21 -11.83 7.59 -16.02
CA ARG A 21 -12.32 6.22 -16.21
C ARG A 21 -13.08 5.74 -14.97
N LEU A 22 -14.35 6.09 -14.89
CA LEU A 22 -15.29 5.50 -13.93
C LEU A 22 -15.31 3.97 -14.09
N ALA A 23 -15.51 3.25 -12.98
CA ALA A 23 -15.76 1.81 -13.03
C ALA A 23 -17.00 1.53 -13.90
N PRO A 24 -17.01 0.47 -14.74
CA PRO A 24 -18.13 0.20 -15.61
C PRO A 24 -19.39 -0.11 -14.79
N ASN A 25 -20.43 0.71 -14.94
CA ASN A 25 -21.76 0.46 -14.38
C ASN A 25 -22.32 -0.84 -14.95
N THR A 26 -22.11 -1.93 -14.23
CA THR A 26 -22.80 -3.20 -14.43
C THR A 26 -23.76 -3.35 -13.27
N ASP A 27 -25.06 -3.46 -13.54
CA ASP A 27 -26.02 -3.78 -12.48
C ASP A 27 -25.60 -5.15 -11.87
N PRO A 28 -25.32 -5.24 -10.57
CA PRO A 28 -24.97 -6.51 -9.94
C PRO A 28 -26.09 -7.55 -10.12
N THR A 29 -27.34 -7.12 -10.27
CA THR A 29 -28.51 -7.99 -10.53
C THR A 29 -28.44 -8.62 -11.93
N GLU A 30 -28.12 -7.83 -12.96
CA GLU A 30 -27.88 -8.35 -14.31
C GLU A 30 -26.66 -9.27 -14.35
N LYS A 31 -25.58 -8.92 -13.64
CA LYS A 31 -24.37 -9.74 -13.59
C LYS A 31 -24.56 -11.07 -12.86
N ILE A 32 -25.34 -11.08 -11.77
CA ILE A 32 -25.76 -12.32 -11.09
C ILE A 32 -26.56 -13.19 -12.06
N LYS A 33 -27.55 -12.62 -12.75
CA LYS A 33 -28.36 -13.33 -13.73
C LYS A 33 -27.54 -13.89 -14.89
N GLU A 34 -26.59 -13.12 -15.42
CA GLU A 34 -25.68 -13.58 -16.49
C GLU A 34 -24.81 -14.75 -16.02
N LEU A 35 -24.29 -14.70 -14.79
CA LEU A 35 -23.53 -15.80 -14.20
C LEU A 35 -24.39 -17.03 -13.92
N GLU A 36 -25.64 -16.86 -13.48
CA GLU A 36 -26.62 -17.95 -13.31
C GLU A 36 -26.93 -18.64 -14.66
N ASP A 37 -27.16 -17.86 -15.72
CA ASP A 37 -27.37 -18.37 -17.08
C ASP A 37 -26.13 -19.10 -17.62
N GLN A 38 -24.92 -18.58 -17.38
CA GLN A 38 -23.66 -19.24 -17.74
C GLN A 38 -23.46 -20.56 -16.98
N ILE A 39 -23.78 -20.61 -15.68
CA ILE A 39 -23.72 -21.83 -14.86
C ILE A 39 -24.74 -22.87 -15.37
N ALA A 40 -25.94 -22.44 -15.76
CA ALA A 40 -26.96 -23.32 -16.34
C ALA A 40 -26.47 -23.95 -17.66
N GLN A 41 -25.93 -23.14 -18.57
CA GLN A 41 -25.37 -23.62 -19.85
C GLN A 41 -24.18 -24.58 -19.65
N LEU A 42 -23.31 -24.32 -18.68
CA LEU A 42 -22.17 -25.20 -18.39
C LEU A 42 -22.61 -26.55 -17.82
N ARG A 43 -23.62 -26.57 -16.95
CA ARG A 43 -24.23 -27.82 -16.46
C ARG A 43 -24.84 -28.64 -17.59
N GLU A 44 -25.61 -28.00 -18.47
CA GLU A 44 -26.23 -28.68 -19.63
C GLU A 44 -25.18 -29.26 -20.60
N ARG A 45 -24.03 -28.58 -20.79
CA ARG A 45 -22.92 -29.12 -21.60
C ARG A 45 -22.24 -30.32 -20.94
N LEU A 46 -22.06 -30.29 -19.62
CA LEU A 46 -21.47 -31.41 -18.86
C LEU A 46 -22.39 -32.65 -18.90
N GLU A 47 -23.70 -32.48 -18.75
CA GLU A 47 -24.67 -33.57 -18.88
C GLU A 47 -24.66 -34.17 -20.29
N LYS A 48 -24.55 -33.34 -21.34
CA LYS A 48 -24.40 -33.80 -22.74
C LYS A 48 -23.07 -34.50 -23.02
N GLN A 49 -22.00 -34.24 -22.25
CA GLN A 49 -20.72 -34.94 -22.35
C GLN A 49 -20.65 -36.25 -21.54
N GLY A 50 -21.52 -36.44 -20.54
CA GLY A 50 -21.54 -37.66 -19.70
C GLY A 50 -22.08 -38.93 -20.37
N GLY A 51 -22.49 -38.86 -21.64
CA GLY A 51 -23.28 -39.88 -22.34
C GLY A 51 -22.53 -40.99 -23.08
N SER A 52 -21.27 -41.32 -22.74
CA SER A 52 -20.51 -42.39 -23.42
C SER A 52 -19.76 -43.32 -22.44
N SER A 53 -20.40 -44.45 -22.12
CA SER A 53 -19.74 -45.69 -21.69
C SER A 53 -19.31 -46.49 -22.94
N SER A 54 -18.22 -47.25 -23.03
CA SER A 54 -17.74 -48.33 -22.14
C SER A 54 -16.49 -48.98 -22.80
N PRO A 55 -15.87 -50.09 -22.33
CA PRO A 55 -15.91 -50.76 -21.01
C PRO A 55 -14.51 -51.12 -20.43
N HIS A 56 -14.50 -51.70 -19.22
CA HIS A 56 -13.58 -52.73 -18.64
C HIS A 56 -12.05 -52.72 -18.95
N SER A 57 -11.12 -53.04 -18.03
CA SER A 57 -11.19 -53.74 -16.72
C SER A 57 -9.93 -53.50 -15.87
N GLN A 58 -10.05 -53.72 -14.56
CA GLN A 58 -9.01 -54.10 -13.55
C GLN A 58 -7.53 -54.16 -14.00
N PHE A 59 -6.60 -53.50 -13.29
CA PHE A 59 -5.72 -54.15 -12.29
C PHE A 59 -4.72 -53.18 -11.59
N SER A 60 -4.35 -53.59 -10.38
CA SER A 60 -3.33 -53.15 -9.40
C SER A 60 -2.11 -52.30 -9.79
N HIS A 61 -1.69 -51.46 -8.81
CA HIS A 61 -0.34 -50.95 -8.53
C HIS A 61 0.84 -51.77 -9.10
N VAL A 62 1.79 -51.10 -9.79
CA VAL A 62 3.26 -51.22 -9.63
C VAL A 62 3.92 -49.90 -10.08
N SER A 63 4.95 -49.45 -9.36
CA SER A 63 6.05 -48.59 -9.84
C SER A 63 7.36 -49.41 -9.68
N PRO A 64 8.50 -49.16 -10.37
CA PRO A 64 8.97 -47.84 -10.85
C PRO A 64 9.86 -47.83 -12.14
N ALA A 65 10.51 -46.68 -12.35
CA ALA A 65 11.84 -46.46 -12.96
C ALA A 65 12.02 -46.30 -14.50
N ALA A 66 12.80 -45.25 -14.84
CA ALA A 66 13.80 -45.05 -15.91
C ALA A 66 13.71 -45.85 -17.23
N THR A 67 14.04 -45.32 -18.42
CA THR A 67 15.20 -44.45 -18.74
C THR A 67 15.08 -43.84 -20.17
N THR A 68 16.02 -42.98 -20.54
CA THR A 68 16.52 -42.68 -21.92
C THR A 68 15.61 -42.01 -22.97
N SER A 69 16.02 -40.79 -23.38
CA SER A 69 15.81 -40.17 -24.70
C SER A 69 16.58 -40.94 -25.81
N PRO A 70 16.33 -40.73 -27.13
CA PRO A 70 16.86 -39.53 -27.81
C PRO A 70 16.08 -38.94 -29.01
N ASN A 71 16.37 -37.66 -29.29
CA ASN A 71 16.43 -36.92 -30.57
C ASN A 71 15.50 -37.24 -31.76
N SER A 72 14.84 -36.19 -32.25
CA SER A 72 14.78 -35.86 -33.68
C SER A 72 14.74 -34.33 -33.89
N ASN A 73 15.72 -33.79 -34.61
CA ASN A 73 15.71 -32.39 -35.09
C ASN A 73 14.73 -32.24 -36.25
N GLU A 74 14.05 -31.09 -36.36
CA GLU A 74 13.75 -30.48 -37.66
C GLU A 74 13.94 -28.94 -37.58
N ASN A 75 14.50 -28.38 -38.65
CA ASN A 75 14.81 -26.94 -38.78
C ASN A 75 13.61 -26.17 -39.34
N GLY A 76 13.52 -24.87 -39.01
CA GLY A 76 12.60 -23.94 -39.65
C GLY A 76 13.12 -22.50 -39.60
N ASP A 77 13.88 -22.09 -40.63
CA ASP A 77 14.34 -20.71 -40.81
C ASP A 77 13.15 -19.76 -41.11
N ILE A 78 13.16 -18.57 -40.50
CA ILE A 78 12.30 -17.44 -40.91
C ILE A 78 13.13 -16.17 -40.99
N ILE A 79 13.14 -15.56 -42.18
CA ILE A 79 13.83 -14.31 -42.51
C ILE A 79 12.82 -13.15 -42.45
N LEU A 80 13.16 -12.03 -41.79
CA LEU A 80 12.44 -10.75 -41.92
C LEU A 80 13.42 -9.57 -42.09
N PRO A 81 12.96 -8.40 -42.60
CA PRO A 81 13.79 -7.57 -43.49
C PRO A 81 14.57 -6.41 -42.83
N THR A 82 15.70 -6.09 -43.45
CA THR A 82 16.53 -4.91 -43.18
C THR A 82 15.87 -3.63 -43.68
N VAL A 83 15.69 -2.64 -42.80
CA VAL A 83 15.43 -1.24 -43.19
C VAL A 83 16.70 -0.42 -42.99
N ARG A 84 17.22 0.19 -44.06
CA ARG A 84 18.37 1.10 -44.00
C ARG A 84 17.90 2.52 -43.71
N LEU A 85 18.55 3.21 -42.77
CA LEU A 85 18.50 4.67 -42.66
C LEU A 85 19.92 5.24 -42.87
N LEU A 86 20.00 6.38 -43.54
CA LEU A 86 21.26 7.00 -43.98
C LEU A 86 21.85 7.90 -42.89
N ASN A 87 23.12 7.72 -42.56
CA ASN A 87 23.90 8.69 -41.78
C ASN A 87 24.30 9.89 -42.65
N ILE A 88 24.22 11.09 -42.08
CA ILE A 88 24.82 12.32 -42.62
C ILE A 88 25.85 12.83 -41.62
N ILE A 89 27.06 13.11 -42.10
CA ILE A 89 28.19 13.65 -41.34
C ILE A 89 28.41 15.12 -41.75
N PRO A 90 28.76 16.00 -40.80
CA PRO A 90 29.82 16.99 -41.03
C PRO A 90 30.91 16.97 -39.92
N PRO A 91 32.10 17.57 -40.14
CA PRO A 91 33.33 16.93 -39.68
C PRO A 91 34.28 17.77 -38.78
N ASP A 92 35.32 17.04 -38.33
CA ASP A 92 36.71 17.45 -38.01
C ASP A 92 37.12 18.09 -36.67
N SER A 93 38.35 17.73 -36.29
CA SER A 93 39.06 17.99 -35.03
C SER A 93 40.05 19.18 -35.15
N PRO A 94 40.90 19.51 -34.15
CA PRO A 94 42.18 18.77 -34.02
C PRO A 94 42.81 18.61 -32.60
N GLU A 95 43.49 17.47 -32.43
CA GLU A 95 44.79 17.24 -31.77
C GLU A 95 45.12 17.67 -30.31
N THR A 96 45.70 16.72 -29.56
CA THR A 96 47.12 16.80 -29.15
C THR A 96 47.72 15.43 -28.78
N ARG A 97 49.00 15.21 -29.10
CA ARG A 97 49.77 13.94 -28.92
C ARG A 97 50.46 13.86 -27.55
N PHE A 98 50.79 12.64 -27.07
CA PHE A 98 52.10 12.19 -26.51
C PHE A 98 51.95 10.69 -26.11
N ARG A 99 52.56 9.69 -26.79
CA ARG A 99 53.96 9.17 -26.74
C ARG A 99 54.15 7.96 -25.78
N SER A 100 54.22 6.74 -26.34
CA SER A 100 54.55 5.44 -25.68
C SER A 100 56.08 5.21 -25.55
N PRO A 101 56.61 4.14 -24.90
CA PRO A 101 56.28 2.69 -24.99
C PRO A 101 56.07 2.02 -23.58
N THR A 102 56.12 0.70 -23.28
CA THR A 102 56.60 -0.53 -23.96
C THR A 102 55.97 -1.84 -23.40
N THR A 103 55.82 -2.89 -24.24
CA THR A 103 55.79 -4.35 -23.95
C THR A 103 55.04 -4.96 -22.73
N SER A 104 53.90 -5.61 -22.99
CA SER A 104 53.72 -7.09 -22.99
C SER A 104 52.28 -7.48 -23.43
N PRO A 105 52.02 -8.70 -23.94
CA PRO A 105 50.72 -9.06 -24.50
C PRO A 105 49.78 -9.68 -23.47
N GLU A 106 48.66 -9.02 -23.17
CA GLU A 106 47.52 -9.65 -22.47
C GLU A 106 46.35 -9.92 -23.42
N ILE A 107 45.66 -11.03 -23.16
CA ILE A 107 44.61 -11.56 -24.02
C ILE A 107 43.37 -10.66 -23.93
N VAL A 108 43.03 -10.01 -25.04
CA VAL A 108 41.87 -9.12 -25.12
C VAL A 108 40.59 -9.96 -25.15
N HIS A 109 39.95 -10.16 -23.99
CA HIS A 109 38.56 -10.60 -23.90
C HIS A 109 37.58 -9.45 -24.24
N SER A 110 37.65 -8.96 -25.47
CA SER A 110 36.66 -8.04 -26.06
C SER A 110 35.49 -8.84 -26.63
N GLY A 111 34.53 -9.21 -25.78
CA GLY A 111 33.30 -9.88 -26.19
C GLY A 111 32.11 -9.68 -25.25
N ASP A 112 32.35 -9.77 -23.93
CA ASP A 112 31.24 -10.02 -22.99
C ASP A 112 30.42 -8.76 -22.60
N LYS A 113 31.06 -7.58 -22.58
CA LYS A 113 30.39 -6.34 -22.14
C LYS A 113 29.26 -5.87 -23.07
N SER A 114 29.30 -6.22 -24.37
CA SER A 114 28.25 -5.84 -25.32
C SER A 114 26.98 -6.67 -25.15
N ASN A 115 27.12 -7.98 -24.93
CA ASN A 115 25.98 -8.86 -24.69
C ASN A 115 25.37 -8.61 -23.31
N SER A 116 26.20 -8.41 -22.28
CA SER A 116 25.72 -8.00 -20.96
C SER A 116 24.94 -6.68 -21.04
N LYS A 117 25.45 -5.65 -21.74
CA LYS A 117 24.71 -4.39 -21.89
C LYS A 117 23.41 -4.56 -22.67
N ALA A 118 23.41 -5.28 -23.80
CA ALA A 118 22.19 -5.50 -24.58
C ALA A 118 21.13 -6.31 -23.82
N PHE A 119 21.55 -7.29 -23.00
CA PHE A 119 20.67 -8.04 -22.11
C PHE A 119 20.10 -7.16 -20.98
N MET A 120 20.92 -6.32 -20.37
CA MET A 120 20.48 -5.34 -19.36
C MET A 120 19.53 -4.29 -19.96
N ASP A 121 19.83 -3.75 -21.15
CA ASP A 121 18.95 -2.81 -21.87
C ASP A 121 17.61 -3.46 -22.26
N LEU A 122 17.57 -4.79 -22.47
CA LEU A 122 16.34 -5.55 -22.70
C LEU A 122 15.55 -5.81 -21.40
N LEU A 123 16.24 -6.17 -20.31
CA LEU A 123 15.63 -6.37 -18.97
C LEU A 123 15.07 -5.08 -18.37
N PHE A 124 15.73 -3.94 -18.60
CA PHE A 124 15.33 -2.62 -18.10
C PHE A 124 14.53 -1.81 -19.13
N SER A 125 14.04 -2.46 -20.19
CA SER A 125 13.16 -1.81 -21.15
C SER A 125 11.84 -1.41 -20.48
N GLY A 126 11.69 -0.11 -20.18
CA GLY A 126 10.56 0.42 -19.40
C GLY A 126 10.86 0.64 -17.90
N TRP A 127 12.10 0.45 -17.45
CA TRP A 127 12.53 0.93 -16.13
C TRP A 127 12.36 2.45 -16.05
N ASN A 128 11.87 2.94 -14.91
CA ASN A 128 11.74 4.38 -14.69
C ASN A 128 13.15 5.00 -14.50
N PRO A 129 13.58 5.96 -15.35
CA PRO A 129 14.92 6.52 -15.29
C PRO A 129 15.19 7.36 -14.03
N ASP A 130 14.15 7.71 -13.26
CA ASP A 130 14.28 8.38 -11.96
C ASP A 130 14.44 7.39 -10.80
N LEU A 131 14.28 6.08 -11.00
CA LEU A 131 14.57 5.08 -9.97
C LEU A 131 16.08 4.81 -9.89
N PRO A 132 16.59 4.36 -8.73
CA PRO A 132 17.95 3.84 -8.64
C PRO A 132 18.17 2.67 -9.60
N ASP A 133 19.42 2.23 -9.77
CA ASP A 133 19.68 0.95 -10.40
C ASP A 133 19.00 -0.20 -9.60
N PRO A 134 18.70 -1.35 -10.23
CA PRO A 134 17.96 -2.42 -9.56
C PRO A 134 18.63 -3.01 -8.32
N ALA A 135 19.97 -3.02 -8.22
CA ALA A 135 20.64 -3.52 -7.03
C ALA A 135 20.45 -2.55 -5.86
N THR A 136 20.62 -1.25 -6.11
CA THR A 136 20.34 -0.19 -5.13
C THR A 136 18.87 -0.17 -4.72
N LEU A 137 17.93 -0.31 -5.67
CA LEU A 137 16.49 -0.34 -5.35
C LEU A 137 16.11 -1.57 -4.51
N ASN A 138 16.59 -2.77 -4.85
CA ASN A 138 16.34 -3.98 -4.07
C ASN A 138 16.91 -3.88 -2.64
N HIS A 139 18.08 -3.25 -2.47
CA HIS A 139 18.62 -2.95 -1.14
C HIS A 139 17.69 -2.07 -0.31
N TYR A 140 17.15 -0.98 -0.87
CA TYR A 140 16.17 -0.14 -0.16
C TYR A 140 14.84 -0.84 0.11
N ILE A 141 14.41 -1.77 -0.75
CA ILE A 141 13.22 -2.60 -0.51
C ILE A 141 13.44 -3.56 0.67
N ASP A 142 14.60 -4.23 0.76
CA ASP A 142 14.96 -5.06 1.92
C ASP A 142 14.96 -4.23 3.21
N VAL A 143 15.72 -3.13 3.21
CA VAL A 143 15.86 -2.23 4.36
C VAL A 143 14.50 -1.68 4.80
N PHE A 144 13.62 -1.32 3.86
CA PHE A 144 12.26 -0.87 4.16
C PHE A 144 11.43 -1.97 4.85
N PHE A 145 11.36 -3.18 4.29
CA PHE A 145 10.57 -4.27 4.88
C PHE A 145 11.17 -4.87 6.15
N ARG A 146 12.43 -4.54 6.49
CA ARG A 146 13.13 -5.00 7.69
C ARG A 146 13.17 -3.95 8.81
N CYS A 147 13.19 -2.66 8.47
CA CYS A 147 13.43 -1.59 9.44
C CYS A 147 12.30 -0.53 9.51
N ASP A 148 11.41 -0.42 8.52
CA ASP A 148 10.36 0.61 8.58
C ASP A 148 9.26 0.23 9.59
N PRO A 149 9.05 1.06 10.64
CA PRO A 149 8.20 0.69 11.76
C PRO A 149 6.71 0.93 11.51
N CYS A 150 6.30 1.47 10.34
CA CYS A 150 4.91 1.88 10.12
C CYS A 150 4.35 1.70 8.70
N GLY A 151 4.95 2.35 7.71
CA GLY A 151 4.45 2.35 6.34
C GLY A 151 4.41 0.95 5.72
N SER A 152 5.37 0.08 6.06
CA SER A 152 5.46 -1.31 5.59
C SER A 152 4.14 -2.10 5.66
N ARG A 153 3.30 -1.85 6.67
CA ARG A 153 2.05 -2.59 6.96
C ARG A 153 0.98 -2.57 5.88
N ILE A 154 1.00 -1.60 4.95
CA ILE A 154 0.02 -1.51 3.84
C ILE A 154 0.35 -2.45 2.67
N LEU A 155 1.61 -2.90 2.58
CA LEU A 155 2.11 -3.72 1.48
C LEU A 155 2.19 -5.20 1.88
N HIS A 156 1.75 -6.09 0.99
CA HIS A 156 1.90 -7.54 1.18
C HIS A 156 3.31 -7.97 0.74
N LYS A 157 4.27 -8.02 1.69
CA LYS A 157 5.70 -8.28 1.44
C LYS A 157 5.97 -9.45 0.47
N PRO A 158 5.37 -10.66 0.65
CA PRO A 158 5.69 -11.79 -0.24
C PRO A 158 5.33 -11.56 -1.71
N THR A 159 4.16 -10.94 -1.99
CA THR A 159 3.77 -10.66 -3.39
C THR A 159 4.44 -9.43 -3.95
N PHE A 160 4.83 -8.47 -3.10
CA PHE A 160 5.60 -7.30 -3.54
C PHE A 160 6.99 -7.74 -4.03
N LEU A 161 7.67 -8.60 -3.27
CA LEU A 161 8.96 -9.16 -3.69
C LEU A 161 8.82 -10.05 -4.94
N ALA A 162 7.74 -10.83 -5.04
CA ALA A 162 7.46 -11.61 -6.26
C ALA A 162 7.18 -10.71 -7.49
N SER A 163 6.48 -9.58 -7.32
CA SER A 163 6.17 -8.68 -8.44
C SER A 163 7.37 -7.85 -8.92
N MET A 164 8.40 -7.66 -8.08
CA MET A 164 9.69 -7.10 -8.49
C MET A 164 10.47 -8.01 -9.48
N LEU A 165 10.08 -9.28 -9.64
CA LEU A 165 10.64 -10.20 -10.64
C LEU A 165 9.98 -10.08 -12.02
N LEU A 166 8.89 -9.31 -12.14
CA LEU A 166 8.20 -9.06 -13.40
C LEU A 166 8.98 -8.03 -14.23
N SER A 167 8.70 -7.97 -15.54
CA SER A 167 9.22 -6.89 -16.38
C SER A 167 8.68 -5.53 -15.88
N PRO A 168 9.46 -4.44 -15.92
CA PRO A 168 8.97 -3.10 -15.56
C PRO A 168 7.78 -2.59 -16.39
N ARG A 169 7.43 -3.26 -17.50
CA ARG A 169 6.25 -2.99 -18.34
C ARG A 169 5.03 -3.85 -17.98
N ASP A 170 5.18 -4.83 -17.11
CA ASP A 170 4.08 -5.68 -16.67
C ASP A 170 3.14 -4.88 -15.76
N PRO A 171 1.81 -4.90 -15.96
CA PRO A 171 0.85 -4.22 -15.08
C PRO A 171 0.88 -4.69 -13.62
N GLY A 172 1.48 -5.85 -13.34
CA GLY A 172 1.72 -6.34 -11.98
C GLY A 172 2.98 -5.79 -11.31
N PHE A 173 3.90 -5.16 -12.05
CA PHE A 173 5.12 -4.57 -11.48
C PHE A 173 4.78 -3.42 -10.52
N PRO A 174 5.48 -3.25 -9.38
CA PRO A 174 5.15 -2.20 -8.41
C PRO A 174 5.15 -0.79 -8.99
N HIS A 175 4.09 -0.03 -8.70
CA HIS A 175 3.93 1.33 -9.20
C HIS A 175 5.09 2.24 -8.75
N SER A 176 5.66 3.02 -9.66
CA SER A 176 6.85 3.85 -9.41
C SER A 176 6.72 4.80 -8.22
N ALA A 177 5.53 5.33 -7.94
CA ALA A 177 5.30 6.15 -6.74
C ALA A 177 5.60 5.40 -5.44
N ILE A 178 5.23 4.11 -5.35
CA ILE A 178 5.50 3.28 -4.17
C ILE A 178 7.00 3.02 -4.06
N LEU A 179 7.67 2.72 -5.18
CA LEU A 179 9.12 2.48 -5.21
C LEU A 179 9.92 3.72 -4.78
N HIS A 180 9.54 4.92 -5.22
CA HIS A 180 10.15 6.16 -4.73
C HIS A 180 9.86 6.40 -3.24
N ALA A 181 8.64 6.14 -2.77
CA ALA A 181 8.31 6.31 -1.36
C ALA A 181 9.09 5.34 -0.45
N ILE A 182 9.30 4.09 -0.91
CA ILE A 182 10.17 3.10 -0.29
C ILE A 182 11.63 3.60 -0.25
N CYS A 183 12.17 4.13 -1.34
CA CYS A 183 13.51 4.71 -1.33
C CYS A 183 13.65 5.85 -0.30
N ALA A 184 12.66 6.74 -0.20
CA ALA A 184 12.69 7.85 0.75
C ALA A 184 12.64 7.36 2.21
N ALA A 185 11.72 6.43 2.54
CA ALA A 185 11.61 5.85 3.88
C ALA A 185 12.83 4.98 4.26
N GLY A 186 13.30 4.14 3.34
CA GLY A 186 14.46 3.26 3.54
C GLY A 186 15.78 4.01 3.75
N SER A 187 15.94 5.19 3.16
CA SER A 187 17.16 6.03 3.30
C SER A 187 17.48 6.42 4.75
N ARG A 188 16.47 6.48 5.63
CA ARG A 188 16.71 6.72 7.06
C ARG A 188 17.59 5.65 7.70
N TRP A 189 17.33 4.40 7.32
CA TRP A 189 17.95 3.19 7.85
C TRP A 189 19.20 2.75 7.05
N SER A 190 19.32 3.20 5.81
CA SER A 190 20.51 3.05 4.97
C SER A 190 20.97 4.40 4.40
N PRO A 191 21.50 5.31 5.23
CA PRO A 191 21.87 6.67 4.83
C PRO A 191 23.02 6.73 3.83
N GLN A 192 22.81 7.37 2.68
CA GLN A 192 23.87 7.64 1.70
C GLN A 192 24.19 9.14 1.61
N ASN A 193 25.45 9.52 1.86
CA ASN A 193 25.95 10.91 1.77
C ASN A 193 25.15 11.95 2.59
N VAL A 194 24.63 11.53 3.75
CA VAL A 194 23.82 12.37 4.63
C VAL A 194 24.65 13.43 5.34
N ILE A 195 24.17 14.67 5.34
CA ILE A 195 24.82 15.81 5.98
C ILE A 195 23.93 16.33 7.11
N THR A 196 24.46 16.46 8.32
CA THR A 196 23.77 17.20 9.40
C THR A 196 24.15 18.68 9.30
N LEU A 197 23.15 19.56 9.24
CA LEU A 197 23.34 21.00 9.19
C LEU A 197 23.58 21.60 10.58
N ALA A 198 24.00 22.87 10.62
CA ALA A 198 24.32 23.58 11.86
C ALA A 198 23.11 23.81 12.80
N ASP A 199 21.88 23.69 12.28
CA ASP A 199 20.63 23.71 13.05
C ASP A 199 20.21 22.33 13.57
N GLY A 200 21.03 21.29 13.34
CA GLY A 200 20.75 19.91 13.68
C GLY A 200 19.85 19.17 12.68
N SER A 201 19.36 19.82 11.62
CA SER A 201 18.55 19.16 10.60
C SER A 201 19.37 18.18 9.77
N ARG A 202 18.78 17.02 9.47
CA ARG A 202 19.36 16.01 8.56
C ARG A 202 19.01 16.39 7.12
N ARG A 203 20.02 16.50 6.26
CA ARG A 203 19.85 16.53 4.79
C ARG A 203 20.26 15.22 4.18
N ASP A 204 19.32 14.62 3.49
CA ASP A 204 19.46 13.36 2.77
C ASP A 204 18.98 13.58 1.34
N GLN A 205 19.92 13.86 0.43
CA GLN A 205 19.59 14.24 -0.95
C GLN A 205 18.90 13.10 -1.72
N PHE A 206 19.21 11.85 -1.37
CA PHE A 206 18.59 10.68 -1.97
C PHE A 206 17.11 10.57 -1.53
N ALA A 207 16.85 10.71 -0.23
CA ALA A 207 15.49 10.72 0.31
C ALA A 207 14.68 11.94 -0.18
N GLU A 208 15.27 13.13 -0.21
CA GLU A 208 14.62 14.36 -0.73
C GLU A 208 14.23 14.22 -2.21
N PHE A 209 15.12 13.67 -3.05
CA PHE A 209 14.84 13.43 -4.46
C PHE A 209 13.68 12.45 -4.66
N HIS A 210 13.69 11.30 -3.99
CA HIS A 210 12.61 10.32 -4.14
C HIS A 210 11.31 10.74 -3.46
N ALA A 211 11.36 11.52 -2.36
CA ALA A 211 10.19 12.16 -1.80
C ALA A 211 9.56 13.17 -2.78
N SER A 212 10.38 13.95 -3.50
CA SER A 212 9.93 14.86 -4.55
C SER A 212 9.30 14.11 -5.74
N LYS A 213 9.91 13.02 -6.20
CA LYS A 213 9.32 12.15 -7.25
C LYS A 213 8.00 11.52 -6.82
N THR A 214 7.87 11.11 -5.55
CA THR A 214 6.62 10.59 -5.01
C THR A 214 5.52 11.66 -5.05
N ARG A 215 5.82 12.91 -4.68
CA ARG A 215 4.88 14.04 -4.80
C ARG A 215 4.43 14.27 -6.24
N HIS A 216 5.36 14.22 -7.19
CA HIS A 216 5.02 14.38 -8.62
C HIS A 216 3.97 13.36 -9.10
N TYR A 217 4.03 12.11 -8.63
CA TYR A 217 2.98 11.13 -8.90
C TYR A 217 1.64 11.48 -8.22
N ILE A 218 1.68 11.98 -6.98
CA ILE A 218 0.48 12.43 -6.26
C ILE A 218 -0.18 13.61 -7.00
N ASP A 219 0.60 14.60 -7.42
CA ASP A 219 0.12 15.75 -8.19
C ASP A 219 -0.47 15.32 -9.54
N LYS A 220 0.15 14.34 -10.23
CA LYS A 220 -0.39 13.76 -11.48
C LYS A 220 -1.74 13.07 -11.23
N THR A 221 -1.84 12.21 -10.22
CA THR A 221 -3.08 11.51 -9.85
C THR A 221 -4.16 12.48 -9.37
N MET A 222 -3.82 13.59 -8.73
CA MET A 222 -4.80 14.65 -8.41
C MET A 222 -5.42 15.28 -9.66
N ALA A 223 -4.69 15.30 -10.79
CA ALA A 223 -5.20 15.84 -12.06
C ALA A 223 -5.99 14.80 -12.89
N SER A 224 -5.61 13.51 -12.88
CA SER A 224 -6.21 12.48 -13.75
C SER A 224 -7.08 11.43 -13.05
N GLY A 225 -6.91 11.21 -11.74
CA GLY A 225 -7.49 10.07 -11.02
C GLY A 225 -6.87 8.71 -11.35
N GLU A 226 -5.85 8.65 -12.22
CA GLU A 226 -5.16 7.41 -12.59
C GLU A 226 -4.39 6.81 -11.41
N ASP A 227 -4.38 5.48 -11.31
CA ASP A 227 -3.64 4.67 -10.32
C ASP A 227 -3.84 5.09 -8.86
N ILE A 228 -4.99 5.70 -8.56
CA ILE A 228 -5.26 6.41 -7.31
C ILE A 228 -5.05 5.59 -6.03
N PHE A 229 -5.30 4.28 -6.06
CA PHE A 229 -5.04 3.42 -4.91
C PHE A 229 -3.54 3.22 -4.65
N SER A 230 -2.76 2.89 -5.69
CA SER A 230 -1.30 2.74 -5.60
C SER A 230 -0.62 4.05 -5.19
N VAL A 231 -1.13 5.18 -5.68
CA VAL A 231 -0.61 6.51 -5.34
C VAL A 231 -1.05 6.97 -3.95
N MET A 232 -2.24 6.57 -3.48
CA MET A 232 -2.63 6.74 -2.06
C MET A 232 -1.73 5.92 -1.14
N GLN A 233 -1.39 4.68 -1.48
CA GLN A 233 -0.43 3.88 -0.69
C GLN A 233 0.95 4.55 -0.65
N ALA A 234 1.46 5.04 -1.78
CA ALA A 234 2.69 5.83 -1.82
C ALA A 234 2.61 7.11 -0.97
N CYS A 235 1.45 7.77 -0.94
CA CYS A 235 1.18 8.95 -0.11
C CYS A 235 1.26 8.60 1.40
N ILE A 236 0.75 7.46 1.84
CA ILE A 236 0.89 6.99 3.24
C ILE A 236 2.38 6.79 3.59
N LEU A 237 3.13 6.07 2.77
CA LEU A 237 4.57 5.84 2.97
C LEU A 237 5.35 7.15 3.08
N LEU A 238 5.06 8.08 2.16
CA LEU A 238 5.66 9.41 2.12
C LEU A 238 5.30 10.27 3.36
N SER A 239 4.08 10.11 3.89
CA SER A 239 3.63 10.77 5.11
C SER A 239 4.41 10.30 6.34
N TRP A 240 4.67 8.99 6.43
CA TRP A 240 5.54 8.41 7.47
C TRP A 240 6.99 8.89 7.36
N TYR A 241 7.53 9.04 6.15
CA TYR A 241 8.83 9.69 5.94
C TYR A 241 8.84 11.13 6.49
N PHE A 242 7.82 11.96 6.20
CA PHE A 242 7.74 13.31 6.77
C PHE A 242 7.63 13.32 8.30
N TYR A 243 6.94 12.34 8.89
CA TYR A 243 6.85 12.17 10.33
C TYR A 243 8.23 11.85 10.93
N GLN A 244 8.96 10.91 10.33
CA GLN A 244 10.31 10.53 10.75
C GLN A 244 11.31 11.71 10.64
N GLU A 245 11.22 12.52 9.58
CA GLU A 245 12.04 13.73 9.40
C GLU A 245 11.55 14.96 10.19
N GLY A 246 10.50 14.85 11.01
CA GLY A 246 9.98 15.97 11.82
C GLY A 246 9.35 17.11 11.01
N ARG A 247 8.88 16.83 9.79
CA ARG A 247 8.35 17.81 8.83
C ARG A 247 6.86 18.07 9.09
N TRP A 248 6.55 18.58 10.29
CA TRP A 248 5.21 18.62 10.88
C TRP A 248 4.12 19.30 10.01
N VAL A 249 4.46 20.35 9.26
CA VAL A 249 3.50 21.02 8.36
C VAL A 249 3.05 20.06 7.24
N GLU A 250 3.97 19.27 6.71
CA GLU A 250 3.70 18.32 5.63
C GLU A 250 3.03 17.06 6.16
N VAL A 251 3.37 16.61 7.39
CA VAL A 251 2.60 15.60 8.13
C VAL A 251 1.12 16.00 8.24
N TRP A 252 0.83 17.22 8.71
CA TRP A 252 -0.54 17.69 8.88
C TRP A 252 -1.32 17.79 7.57
N ILE A 253 -0.71 18.39 6.54
CA ILE A 253 -1.33 18.51 5.21
C ILE A 253 -1.61 17.12 4.61
N PHE A 254 -0.66 16.19 4.69
CA PHE A 254 -0.82 14.87 4.10
C PHE A 254 -1.75 13.96 4.90
N ALA A 255 -1.92 14.15 6.21
CA ALA A 255 -2.97 13.50 7.01
C ALA A 255 -4.37 13.93 6.54
N GLY A 256 -4.58 15.25 6.35
CA GLY A 256 -5.84 15.77 5.81
C GLY A 256 -6.10 15.34 4.35
N PHE A 257 -5.06 15.28 3.52
CA PHE A 257 -5.18 14.83 2.13
C PHE A 257 -5.61 13.35 2.04
N GLN A 258 -4.86 12.44 2.67
CA GLN A 258 -5.11 11.00 2.53
C GLN A 258 -6.47 10.58 3.12
N THR A 259 -6.90 11.17 4.23
CA THR A 259 -8.22 10.91 4.82
C THR A 259 -9.36 11.35 3.89
N ARG A 260 -9.21 12.50 3.23
CA ARG A 260 -10.20 12.98 2.24
C ARG A 260 -10.20 12.14 0.96
N VAL A 261 -9.07 11.60 0.52
CA VAL A 261 -8.98 10.67 -0.62
C VAL A 261 -9.58 9.30 -0.29
N ALA A 262 -9.42 8.80 0.94
CA ALA A 262 -9.91 7.46 1.34
C ALA A 262 -11.43 7.27 1.18
N ILE A 263 -12.22 8.33 1.39
CA ILE A 263 -13.69 8.29 1.38
C ILE A 263 -14.28 7.94 -0.01
N PRO A 264 -13.96 8.65 -1.11
CA PRO A 264 -14.43 8.28 -2.45
C PRO A 264 -13.82 6.95 -2.97
N LEU A 265 -12.71 6.48 -2.39
CA LEU A 265 -12.23 5.10 -2.62
C LEU A 265 -13.07 4.04 -1.87
N ARG A 266 -14.10 4.44 -1.10
CA ARG A 266 -14.98 3.60 -0.26
C ARG A 266 -14.25 2.76 0.79
N LEU A 267 -13.04 3.17 1.16
CA LEU A 267 -12.18 2.45 2.12
C LEU A 267 -12.72 2.45 3.55
N ASN A 268 -13.71 3.31 3.85
CA ASN A 268 -14.34 3.46 5.17
C ASN A 268 -15.60 2.60 5.40
N TYR A 269 -15.97 1.74 4.44
CA TYR A 269 -17.15 0.87 4.49
C TYR A 269 -16.77 -0.58 4.85
N PRO A 270 -17.68 -1.36 5.48
CA PRO A 270 -17.53 -2.81 5.65
C PRO A 270 -17.19 -3.49 4.32
N GLY A 271 -16.27 -4.46 4.33
CA GLY A 271 -15.76 -5.08 3.10
C GLY A 271 -14.99 -4.13 2.16
N THR A 272 -14.65 -2.91 2.59
CA THR A 272 -13.92 -1.86 1.81
C THR A 272 -14.60 -1.44 0.51
N PHE A 273 -15.92 -1.60 0.43
CA PHE A 273 -16.73 -1.24 -0.72
C PHE A 273 -18.18 -0.95 -0.29
N SER A 274 -18.93 -0.23 -1.12
CA SER A 274 -20.37 -0.02 -0.93
C SER A 274 -21.07 -0.12 -2.27
N THR A 275 -22.05 -1.02 -2.38
CA THR A 275 -22.97 -1.08 -3.54
C THR A 275 -23.94 0.10 -3.55
N HIS A 276 -24.23 0.70 -2.39
CA HIS A 276 -25.11 1.86 -2.27
C HIS A 276 -24.41 3.15 -2.74
N GLY A 277 -25.07 3.85 -3.66
CA GLY A 277 -24.56 5.09 -4.26
C GLY A 277 -23.48 4.86 -5.31
N ASN A 278 -23.48 3.71 -6.01
CA ASN A 278 -22.65 3.50 -7.21
C ASN A 278 -23.08 4.38 -8.39
N ASP A 279 -24.35 4.80 -8.45
CA ASP A 279 -24.84 5.76 -9.45
C ASP A 279 -24.26 7.17 -9.24
N SER A 280 -23.61 7.41 -8.09
CA SER A 280 -22.80 8.62 -7.89
C SER A 280 -21.43 8.43 -8.57
N PRO A 281 -20.97 9.35 -9.44
CA PRO A 281 -19.67 9.28 -10.13
C PRO A 281 -18.41 9.32 -9.24
N GLY A 282 -18.53 9.05 -7.93
CA GLY A 282 -17.46 9.21 -6.94
C GLY A 282 -16.79 7.93 -6.46
N ALA A 283 -17.23 6.74 -6.87
CA ALA A 283 -16.61 5.47 -6.48
C ALA A 283 -15.48 5.09 -7.46
N TYR A 284 -14.23 5.44 -7.12
CA TYR A 284 -13.09 5.21 -8.02
C TYR A 284 -12.59 3.75 -8.05
N LEU A 285 -12.88 2.95 -7.03
CA LEU A 285 -12.47 1.54 -6.96
C LEU A 285 -13.65 0.62 -7.25
N ALA A 286 -13.43 -0.34 -8.14
CA ALA A 286 -14.30 -1.51 -8.27
C ALA A 286 -14.30 -2.35 -6.98
N PRO A 287 -15.27 -3.26 -6.78
CA PRO A 287 -15.26 -4.22 -5.67
C PRO A 287 -13.90 -4.94 -5.54
N PRO A 288 -13.48 -5.34 -4.32
CA PRO A 288 -12.23 -6.08 -4.12
C PRO A 288 -12.17 -7.33 -5.00
N LYS A 289 -11.10 -7.48 -5.77
CA LYS A 289 -10.95 -8.56 -6.77
C LYS A 289 -10.61 -9.92 -6.13
N ASP A 290 -9.93 -9.89 -4.99
CA ASP A 290 -9.49 -11.06 -4.23
C ASP A 290 -9.33 -10.68 -2.74
N PHE A 291 -9.14 -11.69 -1.89
CA PHE A 291 -8.94 -11.53 -0.44
C PHE A 291 -7.76 -10.60 -0.07
N ARG A 292 -6.68 -10.63 -0.84
CA ARG A 292 -5.48 -9.81 -0.62
C ARG A 292 -5.73 -8.35 -1.02
N ASP A 293 -6.50 -8.08 -2.07
CA ASP A 293 -6.96 -6.73 -2.44
C ASP A 293 -7.85 -6.15 -1.33
N LEU A 294 -8.83 -6.92 -0.83
CA LEU A 294 -9.64 -6.54 0.33
C LEU A 294 -8.77 -6.20 1.55
N GLU A 295 -7.82 -7.07 1.91
CA GLU A 295 -6.97 -6.87 3.09
C GLU A 295 -5.97 -5.72 2.90
N SER A 296 -5.44 -5.52 1.68
CA SER A 296 -4.63 -4.34 1.33
C SER A 296 -5.43 -3.05 1.46
N ARG A 297 -6.70 -3.03 1.05
CA ARG A 297 -7.62 -1.90 1.25
C ARG A 297 -7.89 -1.64 2.72
N ARG A 298 -8.15 -2.68 3.54
CA ARG A 298 -8.31 -2.55 5.00
C ARG A 298 -7.06 -1.96 5.65
N ARG A 299 -5.88 -2.47 5.31
CA ARG A 299 -4.61 -1.99 5.87
C ARG A 299 -4.29 -0.56 5.42
N THR A 300 -4.59 -0.20 4.18
CA THR A 300 -4.48 1.18 3.66
C THR A 300 -5.41 2.12 4.43
N TRP A 301 -6.66 1.73 4.65
CA TRP A 301 -7.63 2.46 5.47
C TRP A 301 -7.12 2.68 6.90
N TRP A 302 -6.77 1.59 7.59
CA TRP A 302 -6.39 1.65 8.99
C TRP A 302 -5.09 2.41 9.23
N MET A 303 -4.12 2.32 8.31
CA MET A 303 -2.91 3.14 8.39
C MET A 303 -3.19 4.63 8.13
N THR A 304 -4.17 4.97 7.30
CA THR A 304 -4.64 6.35 7.14
C THR A 304 -5.31 6.89 8.41
N ILE A 305 -6.17 6.10 9.07
CA ILE A 305 -6.79 6.51 10.34
C ILE A 305 -5.76 6.61 11.47
N VAL A 306 -4.85 5.65 11.59
CA VAL A 306 -3.73 5.68 12.54
C VAL A 306 -2.89 6.95 12.38
N PHE A 307 -2.57 7.33 11.14
CA PHE A 307 -1.79 8.53 10.87
C PHE A 307 -2.54 9.83 11.24
N ASP A 308 -3.85 9.91 10.97
CA ASP A 308 -4.71 11.04 11.38
C ASP A 308 -4.80 11.18 12.91
N ARG A 309 -4.96 10.06 13.65
CA ARG A 309 -4.96 10.07 15.13
C ARG A 309 -3.62 10.55 15.70
N ILE A 310 -2.50 10.12 15.12
CA ILE A 310 -1.16 10.55 15.55
C ILE A 310 -0.91 12.02 15.20
N ALA A 311 -1.26 12.47 13.99
CA ALA A 311 -1.05 13.85 13.55
C ALA A 311 -1.84 14.88 14.38
N SER A 312 -3.00 14.48 14.90
CA SER A 312 -3.88 15.34 15.72
C SER A 312 -3.46 15.50 17.20
N VAL A 313 -2.38 14.87 17.65
CA VAL A 313 -1.86 14.95 19.05
C VAL A 313 -1.78 16.37 19.61
N GLY A 314 -1.52 17.38 18.77
CA GLY A 314 -1.44 18.79 19.18
C GLY A 314 -2.76 19.44 19.63
N GLY A 315 -3.81 18.67 19.93
CA GLY A 315 -5.13 19.17 20.31
C GLY A 315 -5.99 19.59 19.12
N TRP A 316 -5.84 18.90 17.98
CA TRP A 316 -6.62 19.16 16.76
C TRP A 316 -7.76 18.15 16.63
N LEU A 317 -8.79 18.50 15.86
CA LEU A 317 -9.83 17.53 15.48
C LEU A 317 -9.29 16.54 14.44
N HIS A 318 -9.62 15.27 14.63
CA HIS A 318 -9.50 14.23 13.61
C HIS A 318 -10.28 14.57 12.34
N ALA A 319 -9.73 14.26 11.17
CA ALA A 319 -10.39 14.53 9.89
C ALA A 319 -11.62 13.65 9.65
N ILE A 320 -11.69 12.47 10.29
CA ILE A 320 -12.81 11.52 10.20
C ILE A 320 -13.26 11.13 11.61
N ASP A 321 -14.54 11.34 11.90
CA ASP A 321 -15.20 11.00 13.16
C ASP A 321 -15.27 9.46 13.33
N GLU A 322 -15.16 8.98 14.56
CA GLU A 322 -15.20 7.53 14.84
C GLU A 322 -16.47 6.83 14.32
N ARG A 323 -17.58 7.55 14.23
CA ARG A 323 -18.86 7.02 13.72
C ARG A 323 -18.85 6.71 12.22
N ASP A 324 -17.90 7.28 11.48
CA ASP A 324 -17.76 7.09 10.03
C ASP A 324 -16.74 5.99 9.66
N LEU A 325 -16.21 5.28 10.68
CA LEU A 325 -15.21 4.22 10.57
C LEU A 325 -15.85 2.82 10.53
N GLY A 326 -16.56 2.49 9.45
CA GLY A 326 -17.31 1.24 9.31
C GLY A 326 -16.49 0.02 8.89
N THR A 327 -15.23 0.19 8.47
CA THR A 327 -14.37 -0.90 8.01
C THR A 327 -13.93 -1.81 9.15
N GLU A 328 -13.93 -3.12 8.93
CA GLU A 328 -13.47 -4.09 9.93
C GLU A 328 -11.95 -3.94 10.18
N LEU A 329 -11.49 -4.32 11.37
CA LEU A 329 -10.07 -4.38 11.71
C LEU A 329 -9.30 -5.30 10.74
N PRO A 330 -7.99 -5.09 10.55
CA PRO A 330 -7.18 -5.99 9.71
C PRO A 330 -7.15 -7.42 10.27
N LEU A 331 -6.76 -8.36 9.42
CA LEU A 331 -6.30 -9.68 9.84
C LEU A 331 -4.89 -9.61 10.42
N ARG A 332 -4.52 -10.62 11.21
CA ARG A 332 -3.18 -10.75 11.76
C ARG A 332 -2.16 -10.80 10.62
N THR A 333 -0.98 -10.26 10.86
CA THR A 333 0.05 -10.09 9.84
C THR A 333 0.54 -11.43 9.31
N GLU A 334 0.63 -12.46 10.16
CA GLU A 334 0.89 -13.85 9.72
C GLU A 334 -0.20 -14.39 8.77
N ASP A 335 -1.48 -14.11 9.02
CA ASP A 335 -2.59 -14.57 8.18
C ASP A 335 -2.60 -13.86 6.82
N TYR A 336 -2.29 -12.56 6.83
CA TYR A 336 -2.18 -11.76 5.60
C TYR A 336 -1.01 -12.24 4.74
N GLU A 337 0.20 -12.34 5.30
CA GLU A 337 1.42 -12.71 4.56
C GLU A 337 1.41 -14.16 4.06
N SER A 338 0.86 -15.09 4.85
CA SER A 338 0.70 -16.49 4.43
C SER A 338 -0.49 -16.73 3.49
N GLN A 339 -1.37 -15.72 3.32
CA GLN A 339 -2.66 -15.85 2.64
C GLN A 339 -3.50 -16.99 3.19
N ALA A 340 -3.48 -17.15 4.53
CA ALA A 340 -4.21 -18.20 5.20
C ALA A 340 -5.74 -18.08 4.92
N PRO A 341 -6.47 -19.21 4.78
CA PRO A 341 -7.89 -19.23 4.47
C PRO A 341 -8.75 -18.90 5.71
N VAL A 342 -8.48 -17.76 6.34
CA VAL A 342 -9.15 -17.29 7.56
C VAL A 342 -10.33 -16.38 7.16
N PRO A 343 -11.53 -16.54 7.76
CA PRO A 343 -12.60 -15.57 7.58
C PRO A 343 -12.15 -14.18 8.04
N GLY A 344 -12.64 -13.12 7.39
CA GLY A 344 -12.31 -11.73 7.75
C GLY A 344 -12.57 -11.43 9.24
N ASN A 345 -11.80 -10.48 9.79
CA ASN A 345 -11.94 -10.07 11.18
C ASN A 345 -13.38 -9.57 11.44
N PRO A 346 -14.11 -10.12 12.43
CA PRO A 346 -15.48 -9.71 12.72
C PRO A 346 -15.58 -8.46 13.61
N GLN A 347 -14.44 -7.89 14.05
CA GLN A 347 -14.43 -6.69 14.88
C GLN A 347 -14.25 -5.42 14.01
N ASP A 348 -15.10 -4.44 14.26
CA ASP A 348 -14.99 -3.03 13.84
C ASP A 348 -15.02 -2.11 15.09
N LEU A 349 -15.08 -0.78 14.93
CA LEU A 349 -15.18 0.14 16.08
C LEU A 349 -16.57 0.24 16.71
N SER A 350 -17.61 -0.29 16.07
CA SER A 350 -18.95 -0.40 16.65
C SER A 350 -19.10 -1.63 17.55
N SER A 351 -18.18 -2.59 17.41
CA SER A 351 -18.21 -3.88 18.08
C SER A 351 -18.13 -3.73 19.60
N PRO A 352 -19.02 -4.40 20.37
CA PRO A 352 -19.00 -4.36 21.82
C PRO A 352 -17.63 -4.77 22.37
N ASP A 353 -17.16 -4.02 23.36
CA ASP A 353 -15.90 -4.26 24.06
C ASP A 353 -14.67 -4.33 23.12
N VAL A 354 -14.66 -3.68 21.95
CA VAL A 354 -13.56 -3.77 20.96
C VAL A 354 -12.17 -3.51 21.58
N PHE A 355 -12.07 -2.60 22.57
CA PHE A 355 -10.83 -2.28 23.28
C PHE A 355 -10.43 -3.29 24.35
N THR A 356 -11.36 -4.08 24.89
CA THR A 356 -11.12 -5.02 26.01
C THR A 356 -11.35 -6.49 25.65
N ARG A 357 -11.82 -6.76 24.44
CA ARG A 357 -12.03 -8.11 23.89
C ARG A 357 -11.12 -8.34 22.69
N HIS A 358 -10.20 -9.27 22.86
CA HIS A 358 -9.14 -9.60 21.90
C HIS A 358 -9.22 -11.09 21.51
N PRO A 359 -9.98 -11.45 20.46
CA PRO A 359 -10.07 -12.84 20.00
C PRO A 359 -8.69 -13.33 19.54
N PRO A 360 -8.13 -14.43 20.10
CA PRO A 360 -6.76 -14.86 19.78
C PRO A 360 -6.50 -15.09 18.29
N GLN A 361 -7.50 -15.62 17.57
CA GLN A 361 -7.45 -15.86 16.11
C GLN A 361 -7.43 -14.58 15.25
N TYR A 362 -7.62 -13.40 15.85
CA TYR A 362 -7.69 -12.10 15.16
C TYR A 362 -6.84 -11.00 15.83
N THR A 363 -6.00 -11.38 16.80
CA THR A 363 -5.19 -10.42 17.56
C THR A 363 -3.70 -10.67 17.31
N ASP A 364 -3.02 -9.66 16.76
CA ASP A 364 -1.58 -9.50 16.80
C ASP A 364 -1.21 -8.11 17.37
N SER A 365 0.08 -7.83 17.48
CA SER A 365 0.61 -6.55 17.97
C SER A 365 0.14 -5.35 17.14
N PHE A 366 -0.07 -5.50 15.82
CA PHE A 366 -0.58 -4.43 14.95
C PHE A 366 -2.07 -4.13 15.20
N ILE A 367 -2.91 -5.16 15.35
CA ILE A 367 -4.33 -4.97 15.71
C ILE A 367 -4.42 -4.31 17.10
N LEU A 368 -3.57 -4.70 18.04
CA LEU A 368 -3.49 -4.05 19.35
C LEU A 368 -3.02 -2.58 19.24
N LEU A 369 -2.05 -2.29 18.37
CA LEU A 369 -1.57 -0.93 18.13
C LEU A 369 -2.68 -0.04 17.57
N ILE A 370 -3.47 -0.52 16.60
CA ILE A 370 -4.66 0.19 16.10
C ILE A 370 -5.60 0.52 17.26
N LYS A 371 -5.92 -0.46 18.13
CA LYS A 371 -6.80 -0.25 19.28
C LYS A 371 -6.22 0.77 20.28
N ALA A 372 -4.91 0.73 20.55
CA ALA A 372 -4.24 1.69 21.42
C ALA A 372 -4.26 3.13 20.84
N ILE A 373 -3.98 3.28 19.55
CA ILE A 373 -4.02 4.59 18.86
C ILE A 373 -5.44 5.15 18.76
N MET A 374 -6.45 4.28 18.64
CA MET A 374 -7.84 4.71 18.71
C MET A 374 -8.25 5.14 20.13
N LEU A 375 -7.73 4.51 21.20
CA LEU A 375 -7.92 5.00 22.57
C LEU A 375 -7.26 6.37 22.78
N PHE A 376 -6.05 6.57 22.27
CA PHE A 376 -5.37 7.85 22.25
C PHE A 376 -6.20 8.92 21.52
N GLY A 377 -6.78 8.55 20.36
CA GLY A 377 -7.75 9.37 19.65
C GLY A 377 -8.95 9.78 20.52
N LYS A 378 -9.52 8.87 21.31
CA LYS A 378 -10.62 9.22 22.25
C LYS A 378 -10.21 10.23 23.30
N VAL A 379 -8.98 10.17 23.82
CA VAL A 379 -8.44 11.16 24.77
C VAL A 379 -8.28 12.52 24.10
N THR A 380 -7.75 12.56 22.88
CA THR A 380 -7.67 13.79 22.07
C THR A 380 -9.06 14.37 21.80
N ASP A 381 -10.01 13.57 21.31
CA ASP A 381 -11.38 14.03 21.04
C ASP A 381 -12.10 14.51 22.31
N PHE A 382 -11.89 13.87 23.46
CA PHE A 382 -12.42 14.32 24.75
C PHE A 382 -11.89 15.72 25.13
N ASN A 383 -10.57 15.90 25.05
CA ASN A 383 -9.90 17.17 25.38
C ASN A 383 -10.28 18.31 24.41
N VAL A 384 -10.49 17.99 23.12
CA VAL A 384 -10.79 19.00 22.09
C VAL A 384 -12.28 19.34 22.02
N ARG A 385 -13.15 18.33 21.93
CA ARG A 385 -14.60 18.54 21.71
C ARG A 385 -15.31 19.15 22.92
N GLY A 386 -14.82 18.89 24.13
CA GLY A 386 -15.34 19.51 25.36
C GLY A 386 -15.28 21.04 25.33
N ASN A 387 -14.31 21.62 24.60
CA ASN A 387 -14.11 23.05 24.49
C ASN A 387 -14.87 23.68 23.30
N LEU A 388 -14.91 23.00 22.15
CA LEU A 388 -15.41 23.56 20.88
C LEU A 388 -16.92 23.88 20.85
N ARG A 389 -17.73 23.20 21.66
CA ARG A 389 -19.20 23.37 21.70
C ARG A 389 -19.71 23.91 23.04
N ALA A 390 -18.83 24.34 23.92
CA ALA A 390 -19.22 24.91 25.20
C ALA A 390 -19.90 26.28 24.99
N PRO A 391 -21.10 26.53 25.54
CA PRO A 391 -21.82 27.80 25.36
C PRO A 391 -21.13 28.98 26.06
N THR A 392 -20.25 28.67 27.01
CA THR A 392 -19.31 29.59 27.66
C THR A 392 -17.95 28.92 27.70
N ALA A 393 -16.87 29.71 27.71
CA ALA A 393 -15.53 29.17 27.94
C ALA A 393 -15.48 28.31 29.23
N PRO A 394 -14.66 27.25 29.28
CA PRO A 394 -14.48 26.44 30.49
C PRO A 394 -14.16 27.31 31.70
N SER A 395 -14.78 27.02 32.84
CA SER A 395 -14.46 27.74 34.07
C SER A 395 -13.02 27.44 34.47
N LYS A 396 -12.26 28.45 34.91
CA LYS A 396 -10.90 28.24 35.45
C LYS A 396 -10.87 27.30 36.67
N ASN A 397 -12.02 27.10 37.31
CA ASN A 397 -12.20 26.20 38.44
C ASN A 397 -12.89 24.87 38.03
N GLN A 398 -13.10 24.62 36.74
CA GLN A 398 -13.67 23.37 36.24
C GLN A 398 -12.62 22.27 36.36
N ASN A 399 -12.85 21.35 37.29
CA ASN A 399 -12.00 20.19 37.44
C ASN A 399 -12.31 19.17 36.31
N PRO A 400 -11.34 18.82 35.43
CA PRO A 400 -11.57 17.90 34.33
C PRO A 400 -11.98 16.49 34.79
N PHE A 401 -11.57 16.07 35.99
CA PHE A 401 -11.92 14.76 36.57
C PHE A 401 -13.44 14.57 36.82
N PHE A 402 -14.23 15.65 36.79
CA PHE A 402 -15.69 15.62 36.96
C PHE A 402 -16.47 15.84 35.65
N LEU A 403 -15.79 15.89 34.51
CA LEU A 403 -16.45 15.95 33.20
C LEU A 403 -17.17 14.63 32.89
N PRO A 404 -18.39 14.65 32.30
CA PRO A 404 -19.09 13.44 31.89
C PRO A 404 -18.24 12.58 30.95
N GLY A 405 -18.14 11.28 31.23
CA GLY A 405 -17.32 10.34 30.45
C GLY A 405 -15.84 10.30 30.85
N PHE A 406 -15.35 11.21 31.70
CA PHE A 406 -13.94 11.20 32.14
C PHE A 406 -13.58 9.87 32.80
N LYS A 407 -14.36 9.46 33.81
CA LYS A 407 -14.05 8.29 34.66
C LYS A 407 -14.08 6.98 33.85
N GLU A 408 -14.97 6.91 32.87
CA GLU A 408 -15.12 5.76 31.99
C GLU A 408 -13.92 5.65 31.04
N LEU A 409 -13.49 6.77 30.44
CA LEU A 409 -12.32 6.83 29.56
C LEU A 409 -11.00 6.62 30.32
N ASP A 410 -10.84 7.28 31.46
CA ASP A 410 -9.68 7.15 32.36
C ASP A 410 -9.49 5.70 32.82
N LYS A 411 -10.56 5.02 33.28
CA LYS A 411 -10.50 3.59 33.61
C LYS A 411 -10.14 2.73 32.39
N LEU A 412 -10.69 3.04 31.21
CA LEU A 412 -10.45 2.27 30.00
C LEU A 412 -8.97 2.33 29.58
N VAL A 413 -8.38 3.53 29.59
CA VAL A 413 -7.00 3.78 29.20
C VAL A 413 -6.02 3.31 30.27
N SER A 414 -6.20 3.72 31.52
CA SER A 414 -5.22 3.48 32.61
C SER A 414 -5.06 2.03 33.04
N SER A 415 -6.08 1.18 32.82
CA SER A 415 -6.09 -0.20 33.32
C SER A 415 -6.79 -1.17 32.37
N ALA A 416 -8.06 -0.95 32.04
CA ALA A 416 -8.88 -2.00 31.43
C ALA A 416 -8.35 -2.49 30.07
N PHE A 417 -7.77 -1.62 29.25
CA PHE A 417 -7.10 -2.01 28.01
C PHE A 417 -5.91 -2.96 28.27
N LEU A 418 -4.92 -2.53 29.07
CA LEU A 418 -3.71 -3.29 29.36
C LEU A 418 -3.99 -4.59 30.15
N ASP A 419 -4.90 -4.54 31.12
CA ASP A 419 -5.31 -5.71 31.90
C ASP A 419 -5.97 -6.79 31.03
N SER A 420 -6.65 -6.38 29.95
CA SER A 420 -7.36 -7.28 29.03
C SER A 420 -6.46 -7.94 27.97
N LEU A 421 -5.21 -7.49 27.82
CA LEU A 421 -4.31 -8.03 26.79
C LEU A 421 -4.13 -9.56 26.96
N PRO A 422 -4.16 -10.34 25.88
CA PRO A 422 -3.84 -11.77 25.94
C PRO A 422 -2.45 -12.00 26.56
N GLN A 423 -2.26 -13.11 27.27
CA GLN A 423 -1.04 -13.36 28.07
C GLN A 423 0.27 -13.25 27.27
N ILE A 424 0.26 -13.59 25.97
CA ILE A 424 1.40 -13.47 25.05
C ILE A 424 1.77 -12.01 24.71
N TYR A 425 0.84 -11.07 24.89
CA TYR A 425 1.02 -9.63 24.65
C TYR A 425 1.11 -8.81 25.95
N LYS A 426 0.94 -9.44 27.14
CA LYS A 426 1.04 -8.73 28.42
C LYS A 426 2.45 -8.23 28.75
N ASN A 427 3.47 -8.89 28.24
CA ASN A 427 4.86 -8.51 28.45
C ASN A 427 5.51 -8.28 27.08
N ASN A 428 6.22 -7.15 26.90
CA ASN A 428 7.15 -7.02 25.80
C ASN A 428 8.47 -7.71 26.19
N THR A 429 8.94 -8.67 25.40
CA THR A 429 10.20 -9.40 25.64
C THR A 429 11.45 -8.56 25.38
N GLY A 430 11.29 -7.31 24.93
CA GLY A 430 12.35 -6.42 24.54
C GLY A 430 12.96 -6.84 23.21
N ILE A 431 14.29 -6.68 23.11
CA ILE A 431 15.06 -7.09 21.95
C ILE A 431 15.23 -8.61 21.99
N SER A 432 14.74 -9.29 20.95
CA SER A 432 14.86 -10.73 20.74
C SER A 432 15.85 -11.06 19.63
N ASP A 433 16.67 -12.09 19.82
CA ASP A 433 17.57 -12.59 18.78
C ASP A 433 16.75 -13.33 17.70
N ALA A 434 16.74 -12.80 16.47
CA ALA A 434 16.16 -13.46 15.31
C ALA A 434 17.26 -13.83 14.29
N PRO A 435 17.02 -14.76 13.34
CA PRO A 435 18.02 -15.18 12.36
C PRO A 435 18.54 -14.04 11.47
N GLU A 436 17.76 -12.98 11.28
CA GLU A 436 18.10 -11.79 10.48
C GLU A 436 18.72 -10.65 11.31
N GLY A 437 18.92 -10.87 12.63
CA GLY A 437 19.44 -9.90 13.58
C GLY A 437 18.53 -9.71 14.80
N SER A 438 18.90 -8.78 15.67
CA SER A 438 18.11 -8.41 16.84
C SER A 438 16.82 -7.68 16.42
N SER A 439 15.66 -8.21 16.82
CA SER A 439 14.34 -7.65 16.49
C SER A 439 13.60 -7.17 17.74
N LEU A 440 12.83 -6.09 17.60
CA LEU A 440 11.94 -5.56 18.63
C LEU A 440 10.55 -5.46 18.03
N ASP A 441 9.55 -6.01 18.72
CA ASP A 441 8.15 -5.75 18.38
C ASP A 441 7.80 -4.33 18.81
N THR A 442 7.95 -3.39 17.87
CA THR A 442 7.67 -1.97 18.05
C THR A 442 6.19 -1.71 18.28
N ASP A 443 5.32 -2.56 17.74
CA ASP A 443 3.86 -2.37 17.83
C ASP A 443 3.41 -2.73 19.23
N LEU A 444 3.87 -3.87 19.73
CA LEU A 444 3.65 -4.27 21.11
C LEU A 444 4.32 -3.30 22.08
N PHE A 445 5.49 -2.75 21.76
CA PHE A 445 6.12 -1.70 22.57
C PHE A 445 5.21 -0.48 22.68
N MET A 446 4.71 0.03 21.54
CA MET A 446 3.83 1.18 21.51
C MET A 446 2.46 0.90 22.17
N VAL A 447 1.93 -0.32 22.11
CA VAL A 447 0.70 -0.74 22.82
C VAL A 447 0.81 -0.52 24.33
N HIS A 448 1.98 -0.74 24.93
CA HIS A 448 2.22 -0.51 26.35
C HIS A 448 2.56 0.95 26.69
N ILE A 449 3.05 1.74 25.73
CA ILE A 449 3.46 3.14 25.95
C ILE A 449 2.31 4.13 25.73
N ILE A 450 1.48 3.93 24.69
CA ILE A 450 0.42 4.86 24.29
C ILE A 450 -0.60 5.17 25.41
N PRO A 451 -1.02 4.23 26.27
CA PRO A 451 -1.91 4.53 27.40
C PRO A 451 -1.33 5.47 28.47
N HIS A 452 -0.05 5.83 28.36
CA HIS A 452 0.68 6.72 29.28
C HIS A 452 1.19 8.02 28.60
N ALA A 453 0.82 8.25 27.33
CA ALA A 453 1.30 9.36 26.50
C ALA A 453 0.50 10.67 26.65
#